data_AF-A0A8B7PBC4-F1
#
_entry.id   AF-A0A8B7PBC4-F1
#
_cell.length_a   1.000
_cell.length_b   1.000
_cell.length_c   1.000
_cell.angle_alpha   90.00
_cell.angle_beta   90.00
_cell.angle_gamma   90.00
#
_symmetry.space_group_name_H-M   'P 1'
#
loop_
_entity.id
_entity.type
_entity.pdbx_description
1 polymer ?
#
loop_
_entity_poly.entity_id
_entity_poly.type
_entity_poly.pdbx_seq_one_letter_code
_entity_poly.pdbx_strand_id
1 'polypeptide(L)'
;MVHTSRAFGAARVEEQKEALLPELLDSFRRLFPSWPAPCDAFCHKWRYSQVVTPVPESRGGSVGVGGGELVLSGDAFTHSNVDGCIRAATSAAAAITQYVASLKTADK
;
A
#
# COMPACT_ATOMS: atom_id res chain seq x y z
N MET A 1 4.79 -13.36 -12.33
CA MET A 1 5.00 -11.94 -11.99
C MET A 1 6.36 -11.82 -11.35
N VAL A 2 7.17 -10.84 -11.77
CA VAL A 2 8.46 -10.52 -11.12
C VAL A 2 8.38 -9.10 -10.59
N HIS A 3 8.93 -8.88 -9.40
CA HIS A 3 8.99 -7.56 -8.78
C HIS A 3 10.42 -7.04 -8.84
N THR A 4 10.57 -5.77 -9.17
CA THR A 4 11.85 -5.06 -9.01
C THR A 4 12.13 -4.81 -7.53
N SER A 5 13.37 -4.48 -7.19
CA SER A 5 13.66 -3.96 -5.86
C SER A 5 12.98 -2.60 -5.65
N ARG A 6 12.76 -2.23 -4.38
CA ARG A 6 12.22 -0.92 -4.01
C ARG A 6 13.12 0.23 -4.46
N ALA A 7 14.44 0.06 -4.33
CA ALA A 7 15.42 1.06 -4.74
C ALA A 7 15.36 1.35 -6.24
N PHE A 8 15.23 0.30 -7.07
CA PHE A 8 15.05 0.44 -8.51
C PHE A 8 13.78 1.23 -8.85
N GLY A 9 12.65 0.86 -8.24
CA GLY A 9 11.38 1.54 -8.48
C GLY A 9 11.40 3.01 -8.04
N ALA A 10 12.01 3.32 -6.88
CA ALA A 10 12.11 4.68 -6.37
C ALA A 10 12.97 5.59 -7.26
N ALA A 11 14.09 5.08 -7.78
CA ALA A 11 14.99 5.86 -8.63
C ALA A 11 14.38 6.22 -10.00
N ARG A 12 13.40 5.43 -10.46
CA ARG A 12 12.83 5.51 -11.82
C ARG A 12 11.32 5.74 -11.84
N VAL A 13 10.75 6.20 -10.73
CA VAL A 13 9.29 6.29 -10.54
C VAL A 13 8.62 7.25 -11.54
N GLU A 14 9.35 8.23 -12.06
CA GLU A 14 8.86 9.19 -13.07
C GLU A 14 9.01 8.69 -14.51
N GLU A 15 9.83 7.65 -14.74
CA GLU A 15 10.04 7.13 -16.09
C GLU A 15 8.80 6.42 -16.64
N GLN A 16 8.64 6.44 -17.97
CA GLN A 16 7.56 5.72 -18.63
C GLN A 16 7.80 4.22 -18.52
N LYS A 17 6.78 3.46 -18.13
CA LYS A 17 6.90 2.02 -17.84
C LYS A 17 7.26 1.21 -19.09
N GLU A 18 6.85 1.70 -20.27
CA GLU A 18 7.16 1.13 -21.58
C GLU A 18 8.66 1.21 -21.89
N ALA A 19 9.33 2.27 -21.46
CA ALA A 19 10.77 2.43 -21.66
C ALA A 19 11.60 1.48 -20.78
N LEU A 20 11.04 1.05 -19.64
CA LEU A 20 11.71 0.15 -18.69
C LEU A 20 11.57 -1.34 -19.05
N LEU A 21 10.53 -1.72 -19.80
CA LEU A 21 10.22 -3.13 -20.08
C LEU A 21 11.38 -3.89 -20.76
N PRO A 22 12.10 -3.35 -21.76
CA PRO A 22 13.23 -4.06 -22.38
C PRO A 22 14.34 -4.41 -21.39
N GLU A 23 14.75 -3.47 -20.53
CA GLU A 23 15.80 -3.70 -19.51
C GLU A 23 15.36 -4.73 -18.46
N LEU A 24 14.08 -4.70 -18.08
CA LEU A 24 13.51 -5.68 -17.15
C LEU A 24 13.48 -7.08 -17.75
N LEU A 25 13.15 -7.20 -19.04
CA LEU A 25 13.19 -8.48 -19.76
C LEU A 25 14.61 -9.02 -19.88
N ASP A 26 15.59 -8.17 -20.15
CA ASP A 26 17.00 -8.59 -20.18
C ASP A 26 17.50 -9.04 -18.80
N SER A 27 17.07 -8.36 -17.74
CA SER A 27 17.35 -8.79 -16.37
C SER A 27 16.70 -10.14 -16.05
N PHE A 28 15.45 -10.35 -16.48
CA PHE A 28 14.75 -11.62 -16.33
C PHE A 28 15.48 -12.77 -17.05
N ARG A 29 15.90 -12.58 -18.31
CA ARG A 29 16.66 -13.59 -19.08
C ARG A 29 17.99 -13.95 -18.42
N ARG A 30 18.68 -12.98 -17.82
CA ARG A 30 19.91 -13.24 -17.06
C ARG A 30 19.67 -14.09 -15.81
N LEU A 31 18.55 -13.88 -15.12
CA LEU A 31 18.17 -14.67 -13.94
C LEU A 31 17.72 -16.09 -14.31
N PHE A 32 17.09 -16.25 -15.48
CA PHE A 32 16.51 -17.52 -15.92
C PHE A 32 16.92 -17.85 -17.37
N PRO A 33 18.22 -18.13 -17.63
CA PRO A 33 18.75 -18.25 -18.99
C PRO A 33 18.22 -19.45 -19.77
N SER A 34 17.74 -20.49 -19.07
CA SER A 34 17.18 -21.69 -19.70
C SER A 34 15.67 -21.61 -19.94
N TRP A 35 15.00 -20.56 -19.48
CA TRP A 35 13.56 -20.43 -19.64
C TRP A 35 13.20 -19.93 -21.05
N PRO A 36 12.04 -20.34 -21.59
CA PRO A 36 11.58 -19.83 -22.87
C PRO A 36 11.28 -18.33 -22.79
N ALA A 37 11.30 -17.66 -23.94
CA ALA A 37 10.82 -16.29 -24.03
C ALA A 37 9.31 -16.22 -23.65
N PRO A 38 8.87 -15.19 -22.92
CA PRO A 38 7.46 -15.04 -22.58
C PRO A 38 6.63 -14.78 -23.85
N CYS A 39 5.43 -15.37 -23.92
CA CYS A 39 4.49 -15.13 -25.03
C CYS A 39 3.96 -13.69 -25.03
N ASP A 40 3.88 -13.07 -23.87
CA ASP A 40 3.49 -11.67 -23.67
C ASP A 40 4.19 -11.11 -22.42
N ALA A 41 4.45 -9.81 -22.42
CA ALA A 41 5.09 -9.12 -21.31
C ALA A 41 4.60 -7.68 -21.21
N PHE A 42 4.24 -7.27 -19.99
CA PHE A 42 3.87 -5.90 -19.69
C PHE A 42 4.48 -5.46 -18.36
N CYS A 43 4.66 -4.15 -18.22
CA CYS A 43 5.12 -3.53 -16.99
C CYS A 43 3.94 -2.85 -16.28
N HIS A 44 3.86 -3.00 -14.96
CA HIS A 44 2.96 -2.22 -14.11
C HIS A 44 3.78 -1.43 -13.09
N LYS A 45 3.54 -0.12 -13.01
CA LYS A 45 4.28 0.80 -12.13
C LYS A 45 3.48 1.12 -10.88
N TRP A 46 4.02 0.74 -9.73
CA TRP A 46 3.46 1.04 -8.41
C TRP A 46 4.21 2.22 -7.77
N ARG A 47 3.70 3.45 -7.94
CA ARG A 47 4.28 4.64 -7.28
C ARG A 47 4.24 4.52 -5.75
N TYR A 48 3.12 4.03 -5.23
CA TYR A 48 2.92 3.74 -3.81
C TYR A 48 2.81 2.22 -3.67
N SER A 49 3.96 1.56 -3.56
CA SER A 49 4.02 0.09 -3.50
C SER A 49 3.93 -0.44 -2.08
N GLN A 50 4.68 0.16 -1.15
CA GLN A 50 4.78 -0.28 0.24
C GLN A 50 5.10 0.88 1.18
N VAL A 51 4.49 0.86 2.36
CA VAL A 51 4.77 1.71 3.50
C VAL A 51 6.10 1.30 4.12
N VAL A 52 6.93 2.29 4.39
CA VAL A 52 8.27 2.11 4.98
C VAL A 52 8.23 2.43 6.46
N THR A 53 7.62 3.57 6.76
CA THR A 53 7.43 4.09 8.11
C THR A 53 5.94 4.31 8.28
N PRO A 54 5.27 3.50 9.13
CA PRO A 54 3.87 3.70 9.44
C PRO A 54 3.63 5.04 10.14
N VAL A 55 2.42 5.56 10.05
CA VAL A 55 1.99 6.78 10.76
C VAL A 55 2.13 6.55 12.28
N PRO A 56 2.99 7.32 12.99
CA PRO A 56 3.27 7.09 14.42
C PRO A 56 2.05 7.23 15.33
N GLU A 57 1.10 8.08 14.97
CA GLU A 57 -0.11 8.40 15.74
C GLU A 57 -1.21 7.34 15.61
N SER A 58 -0.98 6.31 14.79
CA SER A 58 -1.89 5.19 14.58
C SER A 58 -2.17 4.45 15.89
N ARG A 59 -3.41 4.54 16.38
CA ARG A 59 -3.89 3.71 17.49
C ARG A 59 -4.62 2.52 16.91
N GLY A 60 -3.96 1.38 16.87
CA GLY A 60 -4.58 0.12 16.40
C GLY A 60 -4.71 -0.03 14.88
N GLY A 61 -4.34 0.99 14.10
CA GLY A 61 -4.41 0.98 12.63
C GLY A 61 -5.26 2.10 12.03
N SER A 62 -5.70 3.07 12.83
CA SER A 62 -6.43 4.25 12.34
C SER A 62 -6.14 5.48 13.20
N VAL A 63 -6.44 6.66 12.67
CA VAL A 63 -6.35 7.95 13.37
C VAL A 63 -7.66 8.71 13.21
N GLY A 64 -8.26 9.15 14.31
CA GLY A 64 -9.40 10.06 14.30
C GLY A 64 -8.94 11.51 14.14
N VAL A 65 -9.68 12.29 13.35
CA VAL A 65 -9.43 13.70 13.05
C VAL A 65 -10.67 14.51 13.42
N GLY A 66 -10.48 15.72 13.92
CA GLY A 66 -11.57 16.68 14.20
C GLY A 66 -12.31 16.47 15.53
N GLY A 67 -12.03 15.40 16.28
CA GLY A 67 -12.87 14.95 17.40
C GLY A 67 -13.43 13.54 17.19
N GLY A 68 -13.31 12.99 15.98
CA GLY A 68 -13.72 11.62 15.62
C GLY A 68 -14.65 11.54 14.41
N GLU A 69 -15.04 12.70 13.85
CA GLU A 69 -15.89 12.88 12.67
C GLU A 69 -15.30 12.20 11.44
N LEU A 70 -13.98 12.25 11.33
CA LEU A 70 -13.22 11.69 10.22
C LEU A 70 -12.20 10.68 10.77
N VAL A 71 -12.13 9.50 10.15
CA VAL A 71 -11.16 8.47 10.52
C VAL A 71 -10.31 8.14 9.30
N LEU A 72 -8.99 8.29 9.46
CA LEU A 72 -8.00 7.88 8.48
C LEU A 72 -7.55 6.45 8.77
N SER A 73 -7.44 5.63 7.72
CA SER A 73 -7.10 4.21 7.81
C SER A 73 -6.42 3.74 6.51
N GLY A 74 -5.81 2.56 6.56
CA GLY A 74 -5.06 1.95 5.47
C GLY A 74 -3.77 1.31 5.96
N ASP A 75 -3.02 0.71 5.04
CA ASP A 75 -1.73 0.08 5.34
C ASP A 75 -0.69 1.08 5.86
N ALA A 76 -0.81 2.36 5.48
CA ALA A 76 0.00 3.48 6.02
C ALA A 76 -0.07 3.59 7.55
N PHE A 77 -1.15 3.12 8.15
CA PHE A 77 -1.36 3.15 9.60
C PHE A 77 -0.96 1.83 10.28
N THR A 78 -0.51 0.84 9.52
CA THR A 78 -0.07 -0.47 10.03
C THR A 78 1.17 -0.95 9.30
N HIS A 79 1.01 -1.74 8.24
CA HIS A 79 2.05 -2.28 7.36
C HIS A 79 1.42 -2.75 6.04
N SER A 80 2.18 -2.73 4.94
CA SER A 80 1.71 -3.11 3.59
C SER A 80 1.62 -4.63 3.39
N ASN A 81 0.67 -5.24 4.09
CA ASN A 81 0.21 -6.60 3.84
C ASN A 81 -1.30 -6.70 4.15
N VAL A 82 -1.89 -7.86 3.85
CA VAL A 82 -3.33 -8.10 4.02
C VAL A 82 -3.77 -7.95 5.48
N ASP A 83 -3.02 -8.51 6.43
CA ASP A 83 -3.35 -8.45 7.86
C ASP A 83 -3.31 -7.02 8.40
N GLY A 84 -2.35 -6.22 7.95
CA GLY A 84 -2.25 -4.79 8.26
C GLY A 84 -3.49 -4.04 7.80
N CYS A 85 -3.91 -4.26 6.55
CA CYS A 85 -5.14 -3.68 6.02
C CYS A 85 -6.38 -4.10 6.82
N ILE A 86 -6.52 -5.39 7.16
CA ILE A 86 -7.66 -5.90 7.95
C ILE A 86 -7.69 -5.25 9.34
N ARG A 87 -6.51 -5.15 9.99
CA ARG A 87 -6.38 -4.48 11.28
C ARG A 87 -6.74 -3.00 11.20
N ALA A 88 -6.25 -2.30 10.19
CA ALA A 88 -6.55 -0.89 9.96
C ALA A 88 -8.05 -0.66 9.74
N ALA A 89 -8.69 -1.51 8.94
CA ALA A 89 -10.13 -1.46 8.70
C ALA A 89 -10.95 -1.72 9.97
N THR A 90 -10.57 -2.75 10.74
CA THR A 90 -11.22 -3.08 12.02
C THR A 90 -11.10 -1.94 13.02
N SER A 91 -9.90 -1.36 13.13
CA SER A 91 -9.63 -0.21 14.00
C SER A 91 -10.50 0.99 13.63
N ALA A 92 -10.61 1.29 12.33
CA ALA A 92 -11.41 2.40 11.84
C ALA A 92 -12.91 2.20 12.11
N ALA A 93 -13.42 1.00 11.87
CA ALA A 93 -14.82 0.66 12.15
C ALA A 93 -15.16 0.81 13.64
N ALA A 94 -14.24 0.39 14.52
CA ALA A 94 -14.42 0.57 15.96
C ALA A 94 -14.44 2.06 16.36
N ALA A 95 -13.52 2.87 15.83
CA ALA A 95 -13.47 4.31 16.10
C ALA A 95 -14.75 5.03 15.65
N ILE A 96 -15.25 4.73 14.44
CA ILE A 96 -16.50 5.28 13.91
C ILE A 96 -17.68 4.87 14.78
N THR A 97 -17.75 3.59 15.17
CA THR A 97 -18.82 3.07 16.03
C THR A 97 -18.86 3.78 17.38
N GLN A 98 -17.69 4.04 17.99
CA GLN A 98 -17.58 4.77 19.25
C GLN A 98 -18.02 6.22 19.09
N TYR A 99 -17.60 6.91 18.04
CA TYR A 99 -18.01 8.29 17.77
C TYR A 99 -19.53 8.41 17.57
N VAL A 100 -20.13 7.53 16.77
CA VAL A 100 -21.59 7.52 16.56
C VAL A 100 -22.33 7.25 17.87
N ALA A 101 -21.79 6.39 18.75
CA ALA A 101 -22.37 6.15 20.07
C ALA A 101 -22.31 7.40 20.97
N SER A 102 -21.20 8.15 20.94
CA SER A 102 -21.05 9.36 21.76
C SER A 102 -22.00 10.49 21.36
N LEU A 103 -22.35 10.60 20.08
CA LEU A 103 -23.35 11.57 19.61
C LEU A 103 -24.74 11.29 20.24
N LYS A 104 -25.14 10.01 20.29
CA LYS A 104 -26.44 9.61 20.87
C LYS A 104 -26.53 9.87 22.37
N THR A 105 -25.41 9.92 23.08
CA THR A 105 -25.36 10.25 24.51
C THR A 105 -25.33 11.75 24.78
N ALA A 106 -24.88 12.57 23.82
CA ALA A 106 -24.85 14.03 23.95
C ALA A 106 -26.23 14.67 23.72
N ASP A 107 -27.13 14.00 22.99
CA ASP A 107 -28.51 14.43 22.75
C ASP A 107 -29.50 14.09 23.90
N LYS A 108 -29.02 13.56 25.03
CA LYS A 108 -29.79 13.28 26.24
C LYS A 108 -29.39 14.19 27.38
#